data_AF-A0A158BJI3-F1
#
_entry.id   AF-A0A158BJI3-F1
#
_cell.length_a   1.000
_cell.length_b   1.000
_cell.length_c   1.000
_cell.angle_alpha   90.00
_cell.angle_beta   90.00
_cell.angle_gamma   90.00
#
_symmetry.space_group_name_H-M   'P 1'
#
loop_
_entity.id
_entity.type
_entity.pdbx_description
1 polymer ?
#
loop_
_entity_poly.entity_id
_entity_poly.type
_entity_poly.pdbx_seq_one_letter_code
_entity_poly.pdbx_strand_id
1 'polypeptide(L)'
;METVIAHMNPPAAMRLAIGIGCKRGTSADAIERAVRSALGTRGFGDIAIVASIDAKRHEVGLLAFCERHRLTLRFYSAEEIAHAPRTAVSHHAMKHLNVHGVCEPCALLAGNAQTLIVPKTTDCGVSVAIAMVHASRANGT
;
A
#
# COMPACT_ATOMS: atom_id res chain seq x y z
N MET A 1 -3.79 38.14 31.19
CA MET A 1 -2.53 37.70 30.56
C MET A 1 -2.84 36.41 29.84
N GLU A 2 -3.08 36.50 28.52
CA GLU A 2 -3.41 35.38 27.65
C GLU A 2 -2.23 34.42 27.54
N THR A 3 -2.47 33.13 27.70
CA THR A 3 -1.61 32.10 27.11
C THR A 3 -2.42 31.46 26.00
N VAL A 4 -2.25 32.01 24.80
CA VAL A 4 -2.73 31.38 23.57
C VAL A 4 -1.86 30.15 23.35
N ILE A 5 -2.33 28.99 23.81
CA ILE A 5 -1.76 27.72 23.37
C ILE A 5 -2.16 27.61 21.90
N ALA A 6 -1.23 27.96 21.01
CA ALA A 6 -1.37 27.65 19.60
C ALA A 6 -1.68 26.16 19.50
N HIS A 7 -2.93 25.84 19.15
CA HIS A 7 -3.28 24.53 18.63
C HIS A 7 -2.50 24.39 17.33
N MET A 8 -1.26 23.92 17.44
CA MET A 8 -0.50 23.44 16.31
C MET A 8 -1.27 22.23 15.81
N ASN A 9 -2.19 22.44 14.87
CA ASN A 9 -2.76 21.35 14.12
C ASN A 9 -1.57 20.75 13.35
N PRO A 10 -1.09 19.53 13.67
CA PRO A 10 -0.01 18.95 12.90
C PRO A 10 -0.45 18.94 11.43
N PRO A 11 0.44 19.28 10.48
CA PRO A 11 0.10 19.19 9.06
C PRO A 11 -0.52 17.82 8.83
N ALA A 12 -1.69 17.78 8.17
CA ALA A 12 -2.43 16.55 7.94
C ALA A 12 -1.43 15.46 7.57
N ALA A 13 -1.21 14.51 8.49
CA ALA A 13 -0.06 13.61 8.40
C ALA A 13 -0.03 13.00 7.00
N MET A 14 1.11 13.03 6.33
CA MET A 14 1.24 12.46 5.00
C MET A 14 1.03 10.95 5.11
N ARG A 15 -0.21 10.51 4.89
CA ARG A 15 -0.62 9.13 5.07
C ARG A 15 -0.43 8.37 3.77
N LEU A 16 0.32 7.29 3.82
CA LEU A 16 0.70 6.47 2.67
C LEU A 16 -0.15 5.22 2.59
N ALA A 17 -0.59 4.90 1.37
CA ALA A 17 -1.14 3.61 1.02
C ALA A 17 -0.06 2.79 0.28
N ILE A 18 0.26 1.62 0.82
CA ILE A 18 1.31 0.75 0.30
C ILE A 18 0.67 -0.48 -0.32
N GLY A 19 0.84 -0.67 -1.63
CA GLY A 19 0.43 -1.90 -2.28
C GLY A 19 1.60 -2.88 -2.37
N ILE A 20 1.38 -4.12 -1.94
CA ILE A 20 2.41 -5.17 -1.90
C ILE A 20 1.96 -6.39 -2.71
N GLY A 21 2.82 -6.83 -3.62
CA GLY A 21 2.78 -8.16 -4.22
C GLY A 21 4.04 -8.93 -3.86
N CYS A 22 3.95 -10.25 -3.66
CA CYS A 22 5.13 -11.06 -3.36
C CYS A 22 4.99 -12.50 -3.88
N LYS A 23 6.08 -13.25 -3.95
CA LYS A 23 6.03 -14.71 -4.18
C LYS A 23 5.49 -15.44 -2.94
N ARG A 24 4.98 -16.66 -3.12
CA ARG A 24 4.56 -17.52 -1.99
C ARG A 24 5.76 -17.86 -1.12
N GLY A 25 5.59 -17.85 0.20
CA GLY A 25 6.62 -18.16 1.19
C GLY A 25 7.64 -17.03 1.40
N THR A 26 7.36 -15.83 0.91
CA THR A 26 8.24 -14.67 1.16
C THR A 26 8.25 -14.36 2.66
N SER A 27 9.42 -14.17 3.26
CA SER A 27 9.56 -13.83 4.68
C SER A 27 9.15 -12.39 4.99
N ALA A 28 8.77 -12.13 6.24
CA ALA A 28 8.47 -10.78 6.72
C ALA A 28 9.67 -9.82 6.55
N ASP A 29 10.89 -10.31 6.76
CA ASP A 29 12.11 -9.49 6.63
C ASP A 29 12.38 -9.09 5.17
N ALA A 30 12.10 -9.98 4.21
CA ALA A 30 12.22 -9.64 2.80
C ALA A 30 11.19 -8.57 2.39
N ILE A 31 9.97 -8.65 2.93
CA ILE A 31 8.93 -7.64 2.73
C ILE A 31 9.35 -6.31 3.37
N GLU A 32 9.82 -6.35 4.61
CA GLU A 32 10.26 -5.16 5.34
C GLU A 32 11.38 -4.42 4.60
N ARG A 33 12.38 -5.16 4.10
CA ARG A 33 13.47 -4.59 3.30
C ARG A 33 12.97 -3.92 2.02
N ALA A 34 12.06 -4.58 1.28
CA ALA A 34 11.49 -4.02 0.07
C ALA A 34 10.65 -2.76 0.35
N VAL A 35 9.83 -2.78 1.41
CA VAL A 35 9.04 -1.62 1.83
C VAL A 35 9.94 -0.48 2.30
N ARG A 36 11.00 -0.78 3.06
CA ARG A 36 11.99 0.19 3.51
C ARG A 36 12.68 0.88 2.33
N SER A 37 13.07 0.10 1.33
CA SER A 37 13.65 0.64 0.09
C SER A 37 12.67 1.57 -0.64
N ALA A 38 11.39 1.18 -0.75
CA ALA A 38 10.38 1.99 -1.44
C ALA A 38 10.02 3.29 -0.67
N LEU A 39 10.05 3.25 0.66
CA LEU A 39 9.79 4.43 1.50
C LEU A 39 10.89 5.48 1.39
N GLY A 40 12.13 5.06 1.17
CA GLY A 40 13.30 5.95 1.18
C GLY A 40 13.46 6.61 2.54
N THR A 41 13.40 7.94 2.59
CA THR A 41 13.54 8.73 3.82
C THR A 41 12.28 8.75 4.69
N ARG A 42 11.13 8.26 4.20
CA ARG A 42 9.85 8.22 4.94
C ARG A 42 9.83 7.09 5.97
N GLY A 43 9.12 7.27 7.08
CA GLY A 43 9.02 6.29 8.16
C GLY A 43 7.96 5.22 7.89
N PHE A 44 8.04 4.09 8.59
CA PHE A 44 6.92 3.13 8.63
C PHE A 44 5.68 3.75 9.29
N GLY A 45 5.85 4.72 10.20
CA GLY A 45 4.75 5.47 10.83
C GLY A 45 3.94 6.36 9.87
N ASP A 46 4.46 6.62 8.67
CA ASP A 46 3.73 7.36 7.62
C ASP A 46 2.74 6.44 6.88
N ILE A 47 2.85 5.11 7.05
CA ILE A 47 1.95 4.14 6.43
C ILE A 47 0.62 4.15 7.18
N ALA A 48 -0.45 4.46 6.46
CA ALA A 48 -1.80 4.35 7.00
C ALA A 48 -2.43 2.98 6.69
N ILE A 49 -2.08 2.39 5.55
CA ILE A 49 -2.67 1.12 5.10
C ILE A 49 -1.71 0.37 4.19
N VAL A 50 -1.65 -0.93 4.37
CA VAL A 50 -1.05 -1.88 3.44
C VAL A 50 -2.18 -2.59 2.70
N ALA A 51 -1.97 -2.83 1.40
CA ALA A 51 -2.95 -3.45 0.53
C ALA A 51 -2.33 -4.56 -0.32
N SER A 52 -3.07 -5.64 -0.53
CA SER A 52 -2.68 -6.73 -1.43
C SER A 52 -3.90 -7.39 -2.07
N ILE A 53 -3.70 -8.41 -2.90
CA ILE A 53 -4.78 -9.22 -3.48
C ILE A 53 -5.23 -10.31 -2.49
N ASP A 54 -6.52 -10.63 -2.48
CA ASP A 54 -7.13 -11.65 -1.61
C ASP A 54 -6.48 -13.03 -1.65
N ALA A 55 -5.90 -13.44 -2.78
CA ALA A 55 -5.10 -14.65 -2.92
C ALA A 55 -3.89 -14.70 -1.95
N LYS A 56 -3.54 -13.55 -1.33
CA LYS A 56 -2.50 -13.40 -0.31
C LYS A 56 -3.01 -13.34 1.12
N ARG A 57 -4.30 -13.58 1.38
CA ARG A 57 -4.88 -13.51 2.75
C ARG A 57 -4.23 -14.43 3.78
N HIS A 58 -3.55 -15.47 3.32
CA HIS A 58 -2.86 -16.47 4.15
C HIS A 58 -1.34 -16.44 4.01
N GLU A 59 -0.79 -15.38 3.39
CA GLU A 59 0.66 -15.26 3.21
C GLU A 59 1.31 -14.85 4.54
N VAL A 60 1.91 -15.83 5.23
CA VAL A 60 2.44 -15.67 6.60
C VAL A 60 3.41 -14.50 6.71
N GLY A 61 4.32 -14.32 5.75
CA GLY A 61 5.28 -13.21 5.81
C GLY A 61 4.63 -11.84 5.68
N LEU A 62 3.56 -11.70 4.87
CA LEU A 62 2.84 -10.43 4.73
C LEU A 62 2.07 -10.09 6.01
N LEU A 63 1.42 -11.10 6.59
CA LEU A 63 0.70 -10.96 7.86
C LEU A 63 1.65 -10.58 8.99
N ALA A 64 2.76 -11.32 9.14
CA ALA A 64 3.76 -11.07 10.17
C ALA A 64 4.44 -9.70 10.02
N PHE A 65 4.69 -9.23 8.78
CA PHE A 65 5.18 -7.87 8.54
C PHE A 65 4.17 -6.82 9.04
N CYS A 66 2.88 -6.95 8.69
CA CYS A 66 1.86 -6.00 9.11
C CYS A 66 1.66 -6.01 10.63
N GLU A 67 1.67 -7.19 11.26
CA GLU A 67 1.57 -7.34 12.72
C GLU A 67 2.76 -6.67 13.44
N ARG A 68 3.99 -6.94 13.00
CA ARG A 68 5.23 -6.36 13.56
C ARG A 68 5.18 -4.84 13.62
N HIS A 69 4.65 -4.20 12.58
CA HIS A 69 4.58 -2.75 12.45
C HIS A 69 3.21 -2.16 12.83
N ARG A 70 2.29 -3.00 13.32
CA ARG A 70 0.90 -2.63 13.68
C ARG A 70 0.15 -1.92 12.55
N LEU A 71 0.35 -2.39 11.32
CA LEU A 71 -0.23 -1.83 10.11
C LEU A 71 -1.57 -2.50 9.79
N THR A 72 -2.56 -1.69 9.43
CA THR A 72 -3.80 -2.19 8.83
C THR A 72 -3.50 -2.82 7.48
N LEU A 73 -3.97 -4.05 7.27
CA LEU A 73 -3.86 -4.76 6.00
C LEU A 73 -5.24 -4.94 5.38
N ARG A 74 -5.40 -4.50 4.13
CA ARG A 74 -6.60 -4.72 3.33
C ARG A 74 -6.30 -5.62 2.14
N PHE A 75 -7.26 -6.48 1.82
CA PHE A 75 -7.22 -7.30 0.62
C PHE A 75 -8.27 -6.82 -0.37
N TYR A 76 -7.94 -6.90 -1.66
CA TYR A 76 -8.83 -6.63 -2.78
C TYR A 76 -8.99 -7.88 -3.63
N SER A 77 -10.19 -8.11 -4.14
CA SER A 77 -10.44 -9.17 -5.11
C SER A 77 -9.82 -8.83 -6.47
N ALA A 78 -9.67 -9.83 -7.34
CA ALA A 78 -9.25 -9.61 -8.72
C ALA A 78 -10.21 -8.66 -9.48
N GLU A 79 -11.51 -8.71 -9.16
CA GLU A 79 -12.53 -7.83 -9.75
C GLU A 79 -12.35 -6.38 -9.30
N GLU A 80 -12.13 -6.13 -8.00
CA GLU A 80 -11.86 -4.77 -7.50
C GLU A 80 -10.58 -4.21 -8.15
N ILE A 81 -9.53 -5.03 -8.28
CA ILE A 81 -8.28 -4.66 -8.94
C ILE A 81 -8.50 -4.32 -10.42
N ALA A 82 -9.37 -5.04 -11.13
CA ALA A 82 -9.67 -4.78 -12.53
C ALA A 82 -10.34 -3.41 -12.76
N HIS A 83 -11.02 -2.87 -11.74
CA HIS A 83 -11.66 -1.55 -11.77
C HIS A 83 -10.77 -0.42 -11.21
N ALA A 84 -9.55 -0.74 -10.76
CA ALA A 84 -8.59 0.26 -10.29
C ALA A 84 -8.19 1.21 -11.43
N PRO A 85 -7.66 2.41 -11.11
CA PRO A 85 -7.05 3.26 -12.12
C PRO A 85 -5.99 2.49 -12.92
N ARG A 86 -5.83 2.82 -14.20
CA ARG A 86 -4.91 2.09 -15.08
C ARG A 86 -3.47 2.20 -14.55
N THR A 87 -2.82 1.05 -14.44
CA THR A 87 -1.45 0.88 -13.94
C THR A 87 -0.61 0.13 -14.96
N ALA A 88 0.70 0.04 -14.72
CA ALA A 88 1.59 -0.69 -15.61
C ALA A 88 1.30 -2.20 -15.58
N VAL A 89 1.34 -2.84 -16.74
CA VAL A 89 1.07 -4.28 -16.84
C VAL A 89 2.25 -5.11 -16.30
N SER A 90 1.94 -6.12 -15.51
CA SER A 90 2.82 -7.09 -14.90
C SER A 90 2.56 -8.48 -15.49
N HIS A 91 3.55 -9.01 -16.21
CA HIS A 91 3.46 -10.33 -16.85
C HIS A 91 3.15 -11.46 -15.86
N HIS A 92 3.67 -11.40 -14.63
CA HIS A 92 3.39 -12.41 -13.61
C HIS A 92 1.94 -12.35 -13.12
N ALA A 93 1.41 -11.14 -12.89
CA ALA A 93 0.04 -10.96 -12.42
C ALA A 93 -0.97 -11.36 -13.50
N MET A 94 -0.72 -11.01 -14.76
CA MET A 94 -1.56 -11.44 -15.88
C MET A 94 -1.60 -12.96 -15.99
N LYS A 95 -0.43 -13.62 -15.89
CA LYS A 95 -0.31 -15.07 -16.05
C LYS A 95 -0.95 -15.88 -14.92
N HIS A 96 -0.85 -15.41 -13.67
CA HIS A 96 -1.23 -16.22 -12.51
C HIS A 96 -2.51 -15.76 -11.81
N LEU A 97 -2.90 -14.50 -11.98
CA LEU A 97 -3.99 -13.86 -11.24
C LEU A 97 -5.00 -13.19 -12.18
N ASN A 98 -4.76 -13.24 -13.50
CA ASN A 98 -5.58 -12.61 -14.53
C ASN A 98 -5.86 -11.11 -14.27
N VAL A 99 -4.88 -10.40 -13.69
CA VAL A 99 -4.94 -8.95 -13.46
C VAL A 99 -3.68 -8.27 -13.98
N HIS A 100 -3.81 -7.00 -14.39
CA HIS A 100 -2.68 -6.22 -14.92
C HIS A 100 -1.56 -6.03 -13.90
N GLY A 101 -1.83 -6.08 -12.61
CA GLY A 101 -0.83 -5.93 -11.54
C GLY A 101 -1.47 -6.11 -10.19
N VAL A 102 -0.66 -6.25 -9.14
CA VAL A 102 -1.16 -6.32 -7.74
C VAL A 102 -0.76 -5.07 -6.97
N CYS A 103 0.54 -4.83 -6.79
CA CYS A 103 1.02 -3.75 -5.94
C CYS A 103 0.52 -2.35 -6.36
N GLU A 104 0.58 -1.98 -7.63
CA GLU A 104 0.16 -0.66 -8.09
C GLU A 104 -1.35 -0.40 -7.92
N PRO A 105 -2.26 -1.25 -8.45
CA PRO A 105 -3.69 -1.00 -8.30
C PRO A 105 -4.14 -1.08 -6.84
N CYS A 106 -3.57 -1.99 -6.04
CA CYS A 106 -3.89 -2.06 -4.61
C CYS A 106 -3.46 -0.79 -3.85
N ALA A 107 -2.30 -0.19 -4.19
CA ALA A 107 -1.88 1.07 -3.58
C ALA A 107 -2.86 2.20 -3.91
N LEU A 108 -3.28 2.29 -5.18
CA LEU A 108 -4.22 3.33 -5.65
C LEU A 108 -5.61 3.17 -5.03
N LEU A 109 -6.15 1.95 -5.01
CA LEU A 109 -7.44 1.65 -4.39
C LEU A 109 -7.44 1.96 -2.89
N ALA A 110 -6.39 1.57 -2.17
CA ALA A 110 -6.30 1.82 -0.73
C ALA A 110 -6.05 3.30 -0.40
N GLY A 111 -5.37 4.02 -1.28
CA GLY A 111 -5.16 5.46 -1.17
C GLY A 111 -6.35 6.30 -1.62
N ASN A 112 -7.36 5.71 -2.27
CA ASN A 112 -8.36 6.45 -3.05
C ASN A 112 -7.69 7.49 -3.98
N ALA A 113 -6.62 7.07 -4.65
CA ALA A 113 -5.72 7.91 -5.42
C ALA A 113 -5.79 7.56 -6.92
N GLN A 114 -5.45 8.54 -7.76
CA GLN A 114 -5.35 8.35 -9.21
C GLN A 114 -3.92 8.11 -9.69
N THR A 115 -2.92 8.47 -8.87
CA THR A 115 -1.50 8.40 -9.23
C THR A 115 -0.66 7.83 -8.09
N LEU A 116 0.47 7.23 -8.46
CA LEU A 116 1.49 6.73 -7.54
C LEU A 116 2.51 7.82 -7.25
N ILE A 117 2.93 7.94 -5.99
CA ILE A 117 4.10 8.76 -5.62
C ILE A 117 5.39 7.95 -5.68
N VAL A 118 5.29 6.62 -5.63
CA VAL A 118 6.39 5.69 -5.95
C VAL A 118 5.81 4.60 -6.84
N PRO A 119 6.21 4.55 -8.13
CA PRO A 119 5.88 3.44 -9.04
C PRO A 119 6.39 2.11 -8.50
N LYS A 120 5.97 0.99 -9.11
CA LYS A 120 6.42 -0.34 -8.69
C LYS A 120 7.95 -0.43 -8.62
N THR A 121 8.45 -0.74 -7.43
CA THR A 121 9.80 -1.26 -7.20
C THR A 121 9.72 -2.77 -7.03
N THR A 122 10.79 -3.51 -7.30
CA THR A 122 10.83 -4.97 -7.10
C THR A 122 12.18 -5.42 -6.59
N ASP A 123 12.17 -6.19 -5.50
CA ASP A 123 13.35 -6.67 -4.81
C ASP A 123 13.09 -8.08 -4.26
N CYS A 124 13.95 -9.04 -4.62
CA CYS A 124 13.86 -10.46 -4.26
C CYS A 124 12.45 -11.10 -4.37
N GLY A 125 11.66 -10.70 -5.37
CA GLY A 125 10.31 -11.23 -5.58
C GLY A 125 9.22 -10.57 -4.73
N VAL A 126 9.53 -9.45 -4.07
CA VAL A 126 8.55 -8.51 -3.47
C VAL A 126 8.46 -7.29 -4.37
N SER A 127 7.24 -6.89 -4.71
CA SER A 127 6.94 -5.68 -5.46
C SER A 127 6.15 -4.72 -4.58
N VAL A 128 6.59 -3.46 -4.52
CA VAL A 128 5.98 -2.42 -3.68
C VAL A 128 5.68 -1.19 -4.52
N ALA A 129 4.49 -0.61 -4.32
CA ALA A 129 4.10 0.69 -4.88
C ALA A 129 3.47 1.56 -3.79
N ILE A 130 3.57 2.89 -3.92
CA ILE A 130 3.09 3.83 -2.90
C ILE A 130 2.19 4.88 -3.55
N ALA A 131 1.03 5.10 -2.93
CA ALA A 131 0.11 6.20 -3.21
C ALA A 131 -0.11 7.05 -1.96
N MET A 132 -0.60 8.27 -2.17
CA MET A 132 -1.12 9.11 -1.10
C MET A 132 -2.51 8.63 -0.67
N VAL A 133 -2.82 8.72 0.63
CA VAL A 133 -4.18 8.54 1.13
C VAL A 133 -4.94 9.85 1.01
N HIS A 134 -6.02 9.83 0.25
CA HIS A 134 -6.97 10.92 0.17
C HIS A 134 -8.16 10.61 1.08
N ALA A 135 -8.46 11.51 2.02
CA ALA A 135 -9.70 11.42 2.79
C ALA A 135 -10.89 11.38 1.82
N SER A 136 -11.77 10.40 1.98
CA SER A 136 -13.05 10.37 1.29
C SER A 136 -13.78 11.67 1.61
N ARG A 137 -14.02 12.52 0.61
CA ARG A 137 -15.03 13.56 0.78
C ARG A 137 -16.35 12.81 0.92
N ALA A 138 -16.92 12.80 2.12
CA ALA A 138 -18.31 12.42 2.28
C ALA A 138 -19.11 13.37 1.38
N ASN A 139 -19.61 12.86 0.25
CA ASN A 139 -20.61 13.59 -0.52
C ASN A 139 -21.89 13.52 0.32
N GLY A 140 -22.16 14.61 1.04
CA GLY A 140 -23.48 14.87 1.57
C GLY A 140 -24.39 15.29 0.43
N THR A 141 -25.31 14.42 0.05
CA THR A 141 -26.62 14.74 -0.55
C THR A 141 -27.58 13.61 -0.22
#